data_AF-A0A969WZH8-F1
#
_entry.id   AF-A0A969WZH8-F1
#
_cell.length_a   1.000
_cell.length_b   1.000
_cell.length_c   1.000
_cell.angle_alpha   90.00
_cell.angle_beta   90.00
_cell.angle_gamma   90.00
#
_symmetry.space_group_name_H-M   'P 1'
#
loop_
_entity.id
_entity.type
_entity.pdbx_description
1 polymer ?
#
loop_
_entity_poly.entity_id
_entity_poly.type
_entity_poly.pdbx_seq_one_letter_code
_entity_poly.pdbx_strand_id
1 'polypeptide(L)'
;MEEVGRRRLSTKIVVCCVVFTTILSIVIGWLGYYTYKESLLERYQVYVDSIVRIAASDIDGDHMRDSIVTLTKSEVFERAQIALNTVKEESEMEYVYMVYFLNPGDPRQMAYVLNAYTERELREEADTINSLGDLCGEGDFDTVTTTLFYNSLRDDENKAQTRFHINDSEYCYNMTGYLPVMDSNGNGVCILAMDVSMDQI
;
A
#
# COMPACT_ATOMS: atom_id res chain seq x y z
N MET A 1 -50.24 48.09 33.02
CA MET A 1 -49.53 47.49 31.87
C MET A 1 -48.47 46.58 32.45
N GLU A 2 -48.49 45.31 32.04
CA GLU A 2 -47.84 44.17 32.69
C GLU A 2 -46.32 44.36 32.90
N GLU A 3 -45.87 44.18 34.14
CA GLU A 3 -44.47 43.90 34.42
C GLU A 3 -44.14 42.50 33.90
N VAL A 4 -43.42 42.45 32.77
CA VAL A 4 -42.86 41.22 32.23
C VAL A 4 -41.77 40.73 33.19
N GLY A 5 -42.17 39.88 34.13
CA GLY A 5 -41.27 39.21 35.08
C GLY A 5 -40.26 38.35 34.34
N ARG A 6 -39.03 38.86 34.17
CA ARG A 6 -37.89 38.14 33.59
C ARG A 6 -37.49 36.99 34.52
N ARG A 7 -38.13 35.82 34.36
CA ARG A 7 -37.76 34.57 35.05
C ARG A 7 -36.32 34.21 34.66
N ARG A 8 -35.37 34.45 35.57
CA ARG A 8 -33.98 34.00 35.42
C ARG A 8 -34.00 32.48 35.34
N LEU A 9 -33.55 31.91 34.22
CA LEU A 9 -33.29 30.47 34.09
C LEU A 9 -32.41 30.05 35.27
N SER A 10 -32.84 29.01 35.98
CA SER A 10 -32.04 28.43 37.07
C SER A 10 -30.68 28.06 36.52
N THR A 11 -29.60 28.57 37.11
CA THR A 11 -28.21 28.31 36.71
C THR A 11 -27.94 26.81 36.57
N LYS A 12 -28.63 25.96 37.35
CA LYS A 12 -28.56 24.49 37.24
C LYS A 12 -29.05 23.95 35.91
N ILE A 13 -30.10 24.54 35.32
CA ILE A 13 -30.63 24.15 34.01
C ILE A 13 -29.64 24.55 32.92
N VAL A 14 -29.08 25.76 33.00
CA VAL A 14 -28.07 26.22 32.05
C VAL A 14 -26.83 25.33 32.10
N VAL A 15 -26.32 25.01 33.28
CA VAL A 15 -25.17 24.10 33.45
C VAL A 15 -25.47 22.71 32.89
N CYS A 16 -26.66 22.15 33.16
CA CYS A 16 -27.07 20.86 32.62
C CYS A 16 -27.10 20.88 31.08
N CYS A 17 -27.69 21.93 30.47
CA CYS A 17 -27.71 22.09 29.02
C CYS A 17 -26.30 22.19 28.43
N VAL A 18 -25.41 22.97 29.04
CA VAL A 18 -24.01 23.13 28.57
C VAL A 18 -23.24 21.81 28.65
N VAL A 19 -23.37 21.07 29.75
CA VAL A 19 -22.73 19.75 29.90
C VAL A 19 -23.28 18.79 28.84
N PHE A 20 -24.60 18.75 28.66
CA PHE A 20 -25.24 17.89 27.67
C PHE A 20 -24.80 18.22 26.23
N THR A 21 -24.79 19.51 25.84
CA THR A 21 -24.31 19.91 24.51
C THR A 21 -22.84 19.59 24.31
N THR A 22 -22.01 19.74 25.35
CA THR A 22 -20.57 19.42 25.27
C THR A 22 -20.35 17.93 25.04
N ILE A 23 -21.04 17.07 25.80
CA ILE A 23 -20.97 15.61 25.62
C ILE A 23 -21.44 15.23 24.21
N LEU A 24 -22.55 15.81 23.76
CA LEU A 24 -23.10 15.53 22.44
C LEU A 24 -22.13 15.97 21.32
N SER A 25 -21.47 17.12 21.44
CA SER A 25 -20.44 17.56 20.51
C SER A 25 -19.23 16.62 20.48
N ILE A 26 -18.78 16.12 21.64
CA ILE A 26 -17.68 15.14 21.71
C ILE A 26 -18.07 13.84 21.01
N VAL A 27 -19.28 13.33 21.25
CA VAL A 27 -19.77 12.09 20.63
C VAL A 27 -19.88 12.25 19.11
N ILE A 28 -20.45 13.36 18.63
CA ILE A 28 -20.55 13.63 17.18
C ILE A 28 -19.15 13.78 16.57
N GLY A 29 -18.24 14.49 17.24
CA GLY A 29 -16.86 14.64 16.78
C GLY A 29 -16.13 13.29 16.67
N TRP A 30 -16.28 12.43 17.68
CA TRP A 30 -15.71 11.08 17.69
C TRP A 30 -16.27 10.22 16.57
N LEU A 31 -17.61 10.18 16.40
CA LEU A 31 -18.25 9.41 15.33
C LEU A 31 -17.84 9.93 13.95
N GLY A 32 -17.81 11.26 13.77
CA GLY A 32 -17.36 11.88 12.53
C GLY A 32 -15.92 11.51 12.19
N TYR A 33 -15.02 11.57 13.17
CA TYR A 33 -13.62 11.15 13.01
C TYR A 33 -13.50 9.66 12.65
N TYR A 34 -14.22 8.79 13.37
CA TYR A 34 -14.21 7.34 13.12
C TYR A 34 -14.70 7.01 11.70
N THR A 35 -15.86 7.55 11.31
CA THR A 35 -16.41 7.33 9.97
C THR A 35 -15.52 7.92 8.87
N TYR A 36 -14.91 9.08 9.11
CA TYR A 36 -13.97 9.68 8.17
C TYR A 36 -12.75 8.79 7.95
N LYS A 37 -12.13 8.29 9.03
CA LYS A 37 -10.97 7.41 8.97
C LYS A 37 -11.28 6.10 8.23
N GLU A 38 -12.40 5.44 8.55
CA GLU A 38 -12.81 4.22 7.84
C GLU A 38 -13.07 4.49 6.35
N SER A 39 -13.77 5.58 6.03
CA SER A 39 -14.07 5.93 4.64
C SER A 39 -12.82 6.27 3.83
N LEU A 40 -11.83 6.91 4.44
CA LEU A 40 -10.54 7.15 3.79
C LEU A 40 -9.77 5.85 3.57
N LEU A 41 -9.69 4.99 4.57
CA LEU A 41 -8.99 3.72 4.46
C LEU A 41 -9.58 2.82 3.36
N GLU A 42 -10.91 2.77 3.25
CA GLU A 42 -11.60 2.06 2.16
C GLU A 42 -11.25 2.65 0.78
N ARG A 43 -11.19 3.98 0.66
CA ARG A 43 -10.79 4.65 -0.60
C ARG A 43 -9.35 4.31 -1.00
N TYR A 44 -8.42 4.32 -0.04
CA TYR A 44 -7.05 3.90 -0.29
C TYR A 44 -7.00 2.44 -0.77
N GLN A 45 -7.72 1.53 -0.12
CA GLN A 45 -7.78 0.12 -0.54
C GLN A 45 -8.32 -0.03 -1.96
N VAL A 46 -9.43 0.63 -2.30
CA VAL A 46 -10.03 0.57 -3.64
C VAL A 46 -9.09 1.15 -4.69
N TYR A 47 -8.43 2.27 -4.39
CA TYR A 47 -7.45 2.89 -5.28
C TYR A 47 -6.27 1.97 -5.54
N VAL A 48 -5.62 1.50 -4.47
CA VAL A 48 -4.46 0.60 -4.56
C VAL A 48 -4.82 -0.71 -5.25
N ASP A 49 -5.96 -1.33 -4.92
CA ASP A 49 -6.43 -2.55 -5.60
C ASP A 49 -6.53 -2.35 -7.11
N SER A 50 -7.13 -1.23 -7.52
CA SER A 50 -7.36 -0.92 -8.93
C SER A 50 -6.05 -0.78 -9.69
N ILE A 51 -5.11 0.00 -9.16
CA ILE A 51 -3.82 0.25 -9.81
C ILE A 51 -2.96 -1.03 -9.84
N VAL A 52 -2.89 -1.77 -8.72
CA VAL A 52 -2.14 -3.04 -8.65
C VAL A 52 -2.68 -4.05 -9.65
N ARG A 53 -4.01 -4.20 -9.76
CA ARG A 53 -4.64 -5.13 -10.71
C ARG A 53 -4.41 -4.74 -12.18
N ILE A 54 -4.50 -3.44 -12.49
CA ILE A 54 -4.23 -2.94 -13.84
C ILE A 54 -2.78 -3.25 -14.21
N ALA A 55 -1.84 -2.89 -13.35
CA ALA A 55 -0.42 -3.15 -13.57
C ALA A 55 -0.10 -4.64 -13.69
N ALA A 56 -0.69 -5.48 -12.83
CA ALA A 56 -0.50 -6.92 -12.86
C ALA A 56 -1.02 -7.57 -14.14
N SER A 57 -2.01 -6.98 -14.82
CA SER A 57 -2.58 -7.55 -16.05
C SER A 57 -1.61 -7.54 -17.23
N ASP A 58 -0.57 -6.70 -17.18
CA ASP A 58 0.49 -6.60 -18.19
C ASP A 58 1.73 -7.45 -17.86
N ILE A 59 1.71 -8.19 -16.75
CA ILE A 59 2.85 -9.00 -16.28
C ILE A 59 2.63 -10.48 -16.62
N ASP A 60 3.57 -11.04 -17.39
CA ASP A 60 3.61 -12.46 -17.69
C ASP A 60 4.53 -13.20 -16.70
N GLY A 61 3.93 -14.03 -15.85
CA GLY A 61 4.66 -14.78 -14.81
C GLY A 61 5.64 -15.83 -15.34
N ASP A 62 5.39 -16.45 -16.50
CA ASP A 62 6.32 -17.40 -17.11
C ASP A 62 7.59 -16.66 -17.55
N HIS A 63 7.43 -15.52 -18.20
CA HIS A 63 8.56 -14.68 -18.61
C HIS A 63 9.29 -14.03 -17.44
N MET A 64 8.58 -13.68 -16.36
CA MET A 64 9.24 -13.22 -15.12
C MET A 64 10.09 -14.34 -14.51
N ARG A 65 9.58 -15.58 -14.47
CA ARG A 65 10.32 -16.74 -13.95
C ARG A 65 11.60 -16.96 -14.74
N ASP A 66 11.52 -16.95 -16.07
CA ASP A 66 12.70 -17.12 -16.93
C ASP A 66 13.73 -16.02 -16.71
N SER A 67 13.28 -14.76 -16.60
CA SER A 67 14.16 -13.62 -16.37
C SER A 67 14.86 -13.73 -15.02
N ILE A 68 14.14 -14.12 -13.96
CA ILE A 68 14.69 -14.33 -12.62
C ILE A 68 15.73 -15.47 -12.61
N VAL A 69 15.42 -16.61 -13.23
CA VAL A 69 16.32 -17.78 -13.26
C VAL A 69 17.59 -17.49 -14.04
N THR A 70 17.48 -16.75 -15.16
CA THR A 70 18.61 -16.45 -16.05
C THR A 70 19.33 -15.15 -15.70
N LEU A 71 18.79 -14.35 -14.76
CA LEU A 71 19.22 -12.99 -14.45
C LEU A 71 19.38 -12.12 -15.70
N THR A 72 18.50 -12.31 -16.69
CA THR A 72 18.58 -11.63 -17.98
C THR A 72 17.26 -10.92 -18.25
N LYS A 73 17.35 -9.64 -18.62
CA LYS A 73 16.19 -8.83 -19.01
C LYS A 73 15.78 -9.16 -20.44
N SER A 74 14.65 -9.85 -20.60
CA SER A 74 14.05 -10.12 -21.90
C SER A 74 13.30 -8.90 -22.46
N GLU A 75 12.93 -8.91 -23.74
CA GLU A 75 12.07 -7.85 -24.29
C GLU A 75 10.71 -7.75 -23.58
N VAL A 76 10.18 -8.87 -23.08
CA VAL A 76 8.93 -8.89 -22.30
C VAL A 76 9.15 -8.23 -20.94
N PHE A 77 10.29 -8.49 -20.32
CA PHE A 77 10.70 -7.83 -19.07
C PHE A 77 10.82 -6.31 -19.24
N GLU A 78 11.49 -5.85 -20.30
CA GLU A 78 11.63 -4.41 -20.57
C GLU A 78 10.27 -3.74 -20.83
N ARG A 79 9.31 -4.44 -21.46
CA ARG A 79 7.94 -3.93 -21.59
C ARG A 79 7.24 -3.82 -20.24
N ALA A 80 7.40 -4.81 -19.36
CA ALA A 80 6.85 -4.74 -18.01
C ALA A 80 7.47 -3.58 -17.20
N GLN A 81 8.78 -3.35 -17.31
CA GLN A 81 9.45 -2.20 -16.70
C GLN A 81 8.85 -0.87 -17.19
N ILE A 82 8.67 -0.71 -18.50
CA ILE A 82 8.09 0.52 -19.08
C ILE A 82 6.64 0.72 -18.61
N ALA A 83 5.84 -0.35 -18.57
CA ALA A 83 4.47 -0.30 -18.09
C ALA A 83 4.41 0.14 -16.62
N LEU A 84 5.24 -0.44 -15.76
CA LEU A 84 5.28 -0.10 -14.34
C LEU A 84 5.85 1.30 -14.08
N ASN A 85 6.82 1.75 -14.87
CA ASN A 85 7.29 3.15 -14.84
C ASN A 85 6.16 4.11 -15.20
N THR A 86 5.37 3.78 -16.22
CA THR A 86 4.20 4.58 -16.62
C THR A 86 3.17 4.62 -15.50
N VAL A 87 2.91 3.48 -14.83
CA VAL A 87 2.03 3.44 -13.65
C VAL A 87 2.55 4.37 -12.55
N LYS A 88 3.86 4.34 -12.24
CA LYS A 88 4.44 5.21 -11.22
C LYS A 88 4.37 6.70 -11.61
N GLU A 89 4.59 7.04 -12.87
CA GLU A 89 4.54 8.44 -13.35
C GLU A 89 3.10 9.01 -13.35
N GLU A 90 2.11 8.18 -13.67
CA GLU A 90 0.71 8.60 -13.89
C GLU A 90 -0.21 8.35 -12.68
N SER A 91 0.32 7.83 -11.57
CA SER A 91 -0.43 7.56 -10.35
C SER A 91 0.17 8.26 -9.13
N GLU A 92 -0.52 8.17 -7.99
CA GLU A 92 -0.05 8.68 -6.70
C GLU A 92 0.77 7.63 -5.93
N MET A 93 1.21 6.55 -6.59
CA MET A 93 2.04 5.53 -5.96
C MET A 93 3.44 6.05 -5.69
N GLU A 94 3.86 6.00 -4.44
CA GLU A 94 5.19 6.42 -4.01
C GLU A 94 6.25 5.37 -4.43
N TYR A 95 5.93 4.10 -4.20
CA TYR A 95 6.78 2.98 -4.60
C TYR A 95 5.97 2.00 -5.45
N VAL A 96 6.60 1.51 -6.52
CA VAL A 96 6.08 0.40 -7.34
C VAL A 96 7.26 -0.50 -7.61
N TYR A 97 7.19 -1.74 -7.14
CA TYR A 97 8.33 -2.66 -7.16
C TYR A 97 7.88 -4.10 -7.26
N MET A 98 8.80 -4.94 -7.73
CA MET A 98 8.63 -6.38 -7.76
C MET A 98 9.80 -7.06 -7.05
N VAL A 99 9.49 -8.04 -6.20
CA VAL A 99 10.48 -8.79 -5.43
C VAL A 99 10.25 -10.29 -5.50
N TYR A 100 11.32 -11.06 -5.33
CA TYR A 100 11.29 -12.52 -5.29
C TYR A 100 12.21 -13.06 -4.19
N PHE A 101 11.98 -14.31 -3.79
CA PHE A 101 12.83 -14.99 -2.83
C PHE A 101 13.82 -15.88 -3.58
N LEU A 102 15.12 -15.69 -3.34
CA LEU A 102 16.19 -16.48 -3.99
C LEU A 102 16.05 -17.97 -3.66
N ASN A 103 15.63 -18.27 -2.44
CA ASN A 103 15.36 -19.62 -1.98
C ASN A 103 13.89 -19.74 -1.56
N PRO A 104 13.07 -20.56 -2.27
CA PRO A 104 11.67 -20.77 -1.92
C PRO A 104 11.42 -21.35 -0.52
N GLY A 105 12.46 -21.86 0.15
CA GLY A 105 12.41 -22.36 1.52
C GLY A 105 12.98 -21.41 2.58
N ASP A 106 13.52 -20.26 2.21
CA ASP A 106 14.11 -19.29 3.16
C ASP A 106 13.54 -17.87 2.92
N PRO A 107 12.70 -17.35 3.83
CA PRO A 107 12.12 -16.01 3.69
C PRO A 107 13.14 -14.88 3.89
N ARG A 108 14.39 -15.17 4.27
CA ARG A 108 15.39 -14.14 4.60
C ARG A 108 16.15 -13.60 3.40
N GLN A 109 16.06 -14.27 2.24
CA GLN A 109 16.81 -13.89 1.06
C GLN A 109 15.85 -13.39 -0.03
N MET A 110 15.57 -12.10 0.02
CA MET A 110 14.74 -11.40 -0.96
C MET A 110 15.63 -10.56 -1.89
N ALA A 111 15.23 -10.48 -3.14
CA ALA A 111 15.87 -9.62 -4.14
C ALA A 111 14.81 -8.94 -5.01
N TYR A 112 15.24 -7.84 -5.60
CA TYR A 112 14.44 -7.11 -6.57
C TYR A 112 14.37 -7.88 -7.89
N VAL A 113 13.16 -7.94 -8.43
CA VAL A 113 12.94 -8.23 -9.85
C VAL A 113 13.08 -6.93 -10.62
N LEU A 114 12.39 -5.87 -10.18
CA LEU A 114 12.54 -4.51 -10.71
C LEU A 114 11.98 -3.48 -9.73
N ASN A 115 12.51 -2.26 -9.78
CA ASN A 115 11.86 -1.07 -9.25
C ASN A 115 11.35 -0.21 -10.41
N ALA A 116 10.11 0.25 -10.30
CA ALA A 116 9.64 1.30 -11.19
C ALA A 116 10.21 2.65 -10.74
N TYR A 117 10.46 3.50 -11.72
CA TYR A 117 11.02 4.82 -11.49
C TYR A 117 10.39 5.83 -12.44
N THR A 118 10.32 7.06 -11.96
CA THR A 118 9.99 8.23 -12.77
C THR A 118 11.21 8.70 -13.56
N GLU A 119 10.98 9.52 -14.60
CA GLU A 119 12.12 10.15 -15.30
C GLU A 119 12.98 11.02 -14.38
N ARG A 120 12.36 11.62 -13.36
CA ARG A 120 13.06 12.45 -12.37
C ARG A 120 13.99 11.59 -11.52
N GLU A 121 13.49 10.52 -10.92
CA GLU A 121 14.28 9.59 -10.11
C GLU A 121 15.44 8.99 -10.93
N LEU A 122 15.20 8.62 -12.19
CA LEU A 122 16.26 8.11 -13.06
C LEU A 122 17.39 9.14 -13.29
N ARG A 123 17.08 10.43 -13.29
CA ARG A 123 18.09 11.50 -13.50
C ARG A 123 18.79 11.91 -12.21
N GLU A 124 18.07 11.95 -11.10
CA GLU A 124 18.51 12.57 -9.85
C GLU A 124 18.96 11.56 -8.79
N GLU A 125 18.40 10.35 -8.83
CA GLU A 125 18.48 9.33 -7.78
C GLU A 125 18.73 7.94 -8.40
N ALA A 126 19.47 7.86 -9.52
CA ALA A 126 19.66 6.64 -10.29
C ALA A 126 20.28 5.48 -9.48
N ASP A 127 21.05 5.81 -8.44
CA ASP A 127 21.73 4.89 -7.54
C ASP A 127 20.79 4.24 -6.51
N THR A 128 19.57 4.75 -6.33
CA THR A 128 18.54 4.15 -5.46
C THR A 128 17.64 3.16 -6.21
N ILE A 129 17.77 3.08 -7.53
CA ILE A 129 16.95 2.23 -8.40
C ILE A 129 17.55 0.82 -8.46
N ASN A 130 16.96 -0.10 -7.70
CA ASN A 130 17.33 -1.51 -7.76
C ASN A 130 16.82 -2.19 -9.04
N SER A 131 17.58 -3.20 -9.49
CA SER A 131 17.33 -3.96 -10.70
C SER A 131 17.26 -5.46 -10.44
N LEU A 132 17.02 -6.22 -11.51
CA LEU A 132 16.90 -7.67 -11.47
C LEU A 132 18.12 -8.32 -10.82
N GLY A 133 17.87 -8.97 -9.68
CA GLY A 133 18.87 -9.72 -8.92
C GLY A 133 19.57 -8.93 -7.82
N ASP A 134 19.33 -7.61 -7.71
CA ASP A 134 19.86 -6.83 -6.61
C ASP A 134 19.23 -7.28 -5.29
N LEU A 135 20.07 -7.56 -4.30
CA LEU A 135 19.62 -8.03 -2.99
C LEU A 135 18.93 -6.89 -2.24
N CYS A 136 17.81 -7.20 -1.58
CA CYS A 136 17.21 -6.25 -0.65
C CYS A 136 18.16 -6.03 0.54
N GLY A 137 18.46 -4.76 0.82
CA GLY A 137 19.33 -4.30 1.89
C GLY A 137 18.72 -4.45 3.28
N GLU A 138 19.55 -4.25 4.29
CA GLU A 138 19.10 -4.20 5.68
C GLU A 138 18.25 -2.94 5.90
N GLY A 139 16.97 -3.12 6.23
CA GLY A 139 16.03 -2.03 6.45
C GLY A 139 15.09 -1.74 5.28
N ASP A 140 15.32 -2.30 4.09
CA ASP A 140 14.43 -2.13 2.93
C ASP A 140 13.01 -2.65 3.22
N PHE A 141 12.93 -3.74 3.97
CA PHE A 141 11.68 -4.37 4.38
C PHE A 141 11.75 -4.82 5.83
N ASP A 142 10.69 -4.56 6.58
CA ASP A 142 10.55 -5.15 7.90
C ASP A 142 10.24 -6.66 7.84
N THR A 143 10.35 -7.32 8.99
CA THR A 143 10.09 -8.77 9.10
C THR A 143 8.63 -9.13 8.82
N VAL A 144 7.68 -8.24 9.09
CA VAL A 144 6.25 -8.47 8.88
C VAL A 144 5.96 -8.50 7.40
N THR A 145 6.36 -7.47 6.66
CA THR A 145 6.24 -7.33 5.21
C THR A 145 6.90 -8.50 4.49
N THR A 146 8.13 -8.84 4.87
CA THR A 146 8.85 -9.99 4.30
C THR A 146 8.07 -11.31 4.53
N THR A 147 7.49 -11.50 5.71
CA THR A 147 6.69 -12.69 6.04
C THR A 147 5.37 -12.73 5.26
N LEU A 148 4.67 -11.59 5.15
CA LEU A 148 3.43 -11.47 4.38
C LEU A 148 3.67 -11.81 2.91
N PHE A 149 4.75 -11.26 2.35
CA PHE A 149 5.19 -11.51 0.99
C PHE A 149 5.49 -12.99 0.77
N TYR A 150 6.35 -13.58 1.60
CA TYR A 150 6.72 -14.99 1.50
C TYR A 150 5.51 -15.93 1.57
N ASN A 151 4.59 -15.69 2.51
CA ASN A 151 3.39 -16.51 2.66
C ASN A 151 2.44 -16.35 1.46
N SER A 152 2.32 -15.14 0.90
CA SER A 152 1.41 -14.87 -0.22
C SER A 152 1.76 -15.65 -1.50
N LEU A 153 3.03 -15.98 -1.72
CA LEU A 153 3.46 -16.82 -2.85
C LEU A 153 3.07 -18.30 -2.68
N ARG A 154 2.73 -18.73 -1.46
CA ARG A 154 2.52 -20.12 -1.06
C ARG A 154 1.07 -20.45 -0.72
N ASP A 155 0.25 -19.44 -0.46
CA ASP A 155 -1.16 -19.62 -0.16
C ASP A 155 -1.93 -20.03 -1.42
N ASP A 156 -2.58 -21.19 -1.39
CA ASP A 156 -3.44 -21.66 -2.50
C ASP A 156 -4.79 -20.92 -2.55
N GLU A 157 -5.24 -20.38 -1.42
CA GLU A 157 -6.47 -19.59 -1.34
C GLU A 157 -6.12 -18.09 -1.55
N ASN A 158 -6.72 -17.47 -2.58
CA ASN A 158 -6.61 -16.03 -2.88
C ASN A 158 -5.36 -15.56 -3.63
N LYS A 159 -4.79 -16.38 -4.52
CA LYS A 159 -3.68 -15.99 -5.43
C LYS A 159 -4.00 -14.84 -6.39
N ALA A 160 -5.28 -14.52 -6.62
CA ALA A 160 -5.75 -13.51 -7.58
C ALA A 160 -6.35 -12.24 -6.93
N GLN A 161 -6.13 -12.06 -5.63
CA GLN A 161 -6.63 -10.89 -4.90
C GLN A 161 -5.47 -10.08 -4.35
N THR A 162 -5.54 -8.77 -4.54
CA THR A 162 -4.62 -7.83 -3.88
C THR A 162 -4.80 -7.94 -2.39
N ARG A 163 -3.68 -7.99 -1.67
CA ARG A 163 -3.62 -8.00 -0.22
C ARG A 163 -3.08 -6.65 0.24
N PHE A 164 -3.48 -6.24 1.45
CA PHE A 164 -3.11 -4.93 1.98
C PHE A 164 -2.35 -5.08 3.29
N HIS A 165 -1.33 -4.25 3.45
CA HIS A 165 -0.61 -4.06 4.70
C HIS A 165 -0.44 -2.55 4.92
N ILE A 166 -0.62 -2.09 6.16
CA ILE A 166 -0.29 -0.72 6.52
C ILE A 166 1.05 -0.79 7.23
N ASN A 167 2.05 -0.16 6.64
CA ASN A 167 3.34 0.05 7.28
C ASN A 167 3.27 1.39 8.04
N ASP A 168 3.37 1.30 9.36
CA ASP A 168 3.35 2.44 10.28
C ASP A 168 4.70 2.46 10.99
N SER A 169 5.65 3.14 10.35
CA SER A 169 7.03 3.28 10.83
C SER A 169 7.36 4.76 11.04
N GLU A 170 8.43 5.04 11.78
CA GLU A 170 8.90 6.43 12.03
C GLU A 170 9.24 7.18 10.73
N TYR A 171 9.47 6.47 9.63
CA TYR A 171 9.93 7.03 8.36
C TYR A 171 8.87 7.05 7.28
N CYS A 172 7.78 6.29 7.44
CA CYS A 172 6.85 5.99 6.36
C CYS A 172 5.51 5.50 6.94
N TYR A 173 4.42 6.16 6.55
CA TYR A 173 3.05 5.77 6.87
C TYR A 173 2.29 5.47 5.58
N ASN A 174 2.40 4.21 5.12
CA ASN A 174 1.96 3.82 3.78
C ASN A 174 1.00 2.63 3.81
N MET A 175 0.09 2.61 2.84
CA MET A 175 -0.65 1.40 2.49
C MET A 175 0.08 0.68 1.36
N THR A 176 0.59 -0.50 1.67
CA THR A 176 1.14 -1.44 0.70
C THR A 176 0.03 -2.34 0.18
N GLY A 177 -0.26 -2.25 -1.11
CA GLY A 177 -1.00 -3.27 -1.85
C GLY A 177 -0.04 -4.20 -2.55
N TYR A 178 -0.22 -5.51 -2.35
CA TYR A 178 0.66 -6.51 -2.96
C TYR A 178 -0.13 -7.66 -3.56
N LEU A 179 0.36 -8.14 -4.70
CA LEU A 179 -0.24 -9.22 -5.48
C LEU A 179 0.84 -10.22 -5.91
N PRO A 180 0.67 -11.52 -5.57
CA PRO A 180 1.53 -12.57 -6.10
C PRO A 180 1.40 -12.71 -7.62
N VAL A 181 2.53 -12.69 -8.32
CA VAL A 181 2.61 -13.03 -9.75
C VAL A 181 2.80 -14.53 -9.88
N MET A 182 1.91 -15.16 -10.64
CA MET A 182 1.85 -16.61 -10.81
C MET A 182 2.30 -16.99 -12.22
N ASP A 183 3.00 -18.11 -12.34
CA ASP A 183 3.29 -18.73 -13.63
C ASP A 183 2.05 -19.50 -14.16
N SER A 184 2.12 -19.98 -15.40
CA SER A 184 1.03 -20.76 -16.02
C SER A 184 0.74 -22.09 -15.32
N ASN A 185 1.64 -22.56 -14.44
CA ASN A 185 1.48 -23.76 -13.63
C ASN A 185 0.86 -23.46 -12.24
N GLY A 186 0.57 -22.19 -11.92
CA GLY A 186 0.01 -21.75 -10.65
C GLY A 186 1.01 -21.65 -9.50
N ASN A 187 2.32 -21.62 -9.81
CA ASN A 187 3.37 -21.40 -8.84
C ASN A 187 3.66 -19.91 -8.67
N GLY A 188 3.85 -19.45 -7.43
CA GLY A 188 4.33 -18.12 -7.15
C GLY A 188 5.73 -17.89 -7.75
N VAL A 189 5.90 -16.79 -8.46
CA VAL A 189 7.15 -16.39 -9.11
C VAL A 189 7.79 -15.24 -8.36
N CYS A 190 7.05 -14.16 -8.19
CA CYS A 190 7.47 -12.92 -7.56
C CYS A 190 6.22 -12.17 -7.07
N ILE A 191 6.42 -11.03 -6.43
CA ILE A 191 5.35 -10.22 -5.86
C ILE A 191 5.43 -8.86 -6.50
N LEU A 192 4.31 -8.38 -7.04
CA LEU A 192 4.13 -6.96 -7.37
C LEU A 192 3.60 -6.27 -6.13
N ALA A 193 4.27 -5.22 -5.68
CA ALA A 193 3.84 -4.40 -4.56
C ALA A 193 3.89 -2.92 -4.90
N MET A 194 2.94 -2.18 -4.36
CA MET A 194 2.82 -0.74 -4.54
C MET A 194 2.45 -0.09 -3.22
N ASP A 195 3.08 1.04 -2.94
CA ASP A 195 2.86 1.81 -1.74
C ASP A 195 2.25 3.16 -2.09
N VAL A 196 1.19 3.51 -1.39
CA VAL A 196 0.63 4.86 -1.39
C VAL A 196 0.81 5.48 -0.01
N SER A 197 1.32 6.72 0.03
CA SER A 197 1.40 7.49 1.27
C SER A 197 0.01 7.74 1.83
N MET A 198 -0.14 7.48 3.13
CA MET A 198 -1.36 7.71 3.90
C MET A 198 -1.27 9.00 4.74
N ASP A 199 -0.34 9.90 4.45
CA ASP A 199 -0.11 11.15 5.21
C ASP A 199 -1.32 12.10 5.28
N GLN A 200 -2.38 11.83 4.50
CA GLN A 200 -3.63 12.59 4.51
C GLN A 200 -4.65 12.10 5.56
N ILE A 201 -4.33 11.08 6.36
CA ILE A 201 -5.17 10.55 7.46
C ILE A 201 -4.81 11.20 8.81
#